data_AF-A0A9D0RF20-F1
#
_entry.id   AF-A0A9D0RF20-F1
#
_cell.length_a   1.000
_cell.length_b   1.000
_cell.length_c   1.000
_cell.angle_alpha   90.00
_cell.angle_beta   90.00
_cell.angle_gamma   90.00
#
_symmetry.space_group_name_H-M   'P 1'
#
loop_
_entity.id
_entity.type
_entity.pdbx_description
1 polymer ?
#
loop_
_entity_poly.entity_id
_entity_poly.type
_entity_poly.pdbx_seq_one_letter_code
_entity_poly.pdbx_strand_id
1 'polypeptide(L)'
;MVCRSILGAFSGIVLLSVAAGAGADPYASAYEAAASGDYETAGILFTHLADRGDAQAQFNLALMYHGGLGVPRNEPEAVRLYHRAAYAGSVNAMEFLVVGYQEGWFGLPRDPKRAAYWSRALMKYQE
;
A
#
# COMPACT_ATOMS: atom_id res chain seq x y z
N MET A 1 69.59 20.69 9.25
CA MET A 1 68.14 21.01 9.19
C MET A 1 67.43 19.68 8.85
N VAL A 2 67.34 18.71 9.77
CA VAL A 2 66.35 18.57 10.86
C VAL A 2 64.93 18.90 10.38
N CYS A 3 63.91 18.08 10.48
CA CYS A 3 63.71 16.64 10.63
C CYS A 3 62.20 16.48 10.32
N ARG A 4 61.83 15.56 9.44
CA ARG A 4 60.46 15.40 8.93
C ARG A 4 59.81 14.23 9.67
N SER A 5 59.00 14.52 10.69
CA SER A 5 58.06 13.63 11.41
C SER A 5 57.40 14.51 12.50
N ILE A 6 56.09 14.50 12.73
CA ILE A 6 55.41 13.51 13.58
C ILE A 6 53.90 13.60 13.32
N LEU A 7 53.30 12.41 13.16
CA LEU A 7 51.89 12.07 13.30
C LEU A 7 51.12 12.95 14.31
N GLY A 8 50.13 13.69 13.82
CA GLY A 8 49.03 14.22 14.63
C GLY A 8 47.89 13.19 14.68
N ALA A 9 47.45 12.87 15.88
CA ALA A 9 46.45 11.87 16.21
C ALA A 9 45.09 12.07 15.49
N PHE A 10 44.73 11.15 14.60
CA PHE A 10 43.34 10.91 14.21
C PHE A 10 42.71 9.97 15.25
N SER A 11 42.27 10.53 16.38
CA SER A 11 41.47 9.82 17.37
C SER A 11 40.07 10.43 17.40
N GLY A 12 39.07 9.65 17.01
CA GLY A 12 37.66 10.03 16.96
C GLY A 12 37.35 10.99 15.80
N ILE A 13 36.53 10.65 14.81
CA ILE A 13 35.24 10.00 14.89
C ILE A 13 35.09 9.23 13.58
N VAL A 14 35.03 7.91 13.66
CA VAL A 14 34.40 7.12 12.62
C VAL A 14 32.91 7.44 12.75
N LEU A 15 32.42 8.44 12.01
CA LEU A 15 30.99 8.51 11.72
C LEU A 15 30.74 7.37 10.73
N LEU A 16 30.67 6.17 11.30
CA LEU A 16 29.96 5.06 10.70
C LEU A 16 28.53 5.56 10.61
N SER A 17 28.17 6.21 9.50
CA SER A 17 26.77 6.36 9.16
C SER A 17 26.27 4.94 9.03
N VAL A 18 25.67 4.43 10.11
CA VAL A 18 24.83 3.25 10.07
C VAL A 18 23.98 3.40 8.83
N ALA A 19 24.20 2.49 7.88
CA ALA A 19 23.38 2.36 6.70
C ALA A 19 21.94 2.46 7.17
N ALA A 20 21.21 3.45 6.65
CA ALA A 20 19.76 3.49 6.75
C ALA A 20 19.28 2.07 6.47
N GLY A 21 18.63 1.47 7.47
CA GLY A 21 18.25 0.06 7.44
C GLY A 21 17.64 -0.28 6.10
N ALA A 22 18.13 -1.40 5.55
CA ALA A 22 17.65 -2.00 4.32
C ALA A 22 16.13 -1.89 4.17
N GLY A 23 15.68 -1.61 2.95
CA GLY A 23 14.28 -1.54 2.57
C GLY A 23 13.53 -2.82 2.92
N ALA A 24 12.93 -2.84 4.11
CA ALA A 24 11.87 -3.76 4.42
C ALA A 24 10.66 -3.34 3.61
N ASP A 25 10.12 -4.26 2.80
CA ASP A 25 8.82 -4.06 2.16
C ASP A 25 7.81 -3.63 3.25
N PRO A 26 7.21 -2.43 3.14
CA PRO A 26 6.31 -1.90 4.17
C PRO A 26 5.08 -2.78 4.41
N TYR A 27 4.77 -3.69 3.48
CA TYR A 27 3.67 -4.64 3.59
C TYR A 27 4.10 -6.01 4.12
N ALA A 28 5.40 -6.31 4.26
CA ALA A 28 5.88 -7.65 4.63
C ALA A 28 5.22 -8.16 5.91
N SER A 29 5.20 -7.34 6.97
CA SER A 29 4.56 -7.68 8.23
C SER A 29 3.04 -7.81 8.11
N ALA A 30 2.40 -7.02 7.24
CA ALA A 30 0.95 -7.07 7.04
C ALA A 30 0.53 -8.35 6.29
N TYR A 31 1.28 -8.73 5.26
CA TYR A 31 1.05 -9.97 4.53
C TYR A 31 1.43 -11.20 5.35
N GLU A 32 2.47 -11.13 6.19
CA GLU A 32 2.81 -12.21 7.12
C GLU A 32 1.71 -12.43 8.17
N ALA A 33 1.18 -11.35 8.75
CA ALA A 33 0.04 -11.41 9.64
C ALA A 33 -1.18 -12.02 8.93
N ALA A 34 -1.50 -11.56 7.71
CA ALA A 34 -2.60 -12.13 6.93
C ALA A 34 -2.38 -13.61 6.56
N ALA A 35 -1.14 -14.02 6.27
CA ALA A 35 -0.78 -15.39 5.92
C ALA A 35 -0.81 -16.34 7.14
N SER A 36 -0.51 -15.83 8.33
CA SER A 36 -0.64 -16.57 9.59
C SER A 36 -2.08 -16.62 10.13
N GLY A 37 -3.02 -15.92 9.48
CA GLY A 37 -4.43 -15.82 9.88
C GLY A 37 -4.71 -14.74 10.93
N ASP A 38 -3.70 -13.99 11.34
CA ASP A 38 -3.84 -12.81 12.19
C ASP A 38 -4.31 -11.60 11.37
N TYR A 39 -5.58 -11.65 10.99
CA TYR A 39 -6.21 -10.57 10.22
C TYR A 39 -6.40 -9.29 11.03
N GLU A 40 -6.45 -9.37 12.37
CA GLU A 40 -6.57 -8.18 13.21
C GLU A 40 -5.30 -7.32 13.10
N THR A 41 -4.13 -7.94 13.28
CA THR A 41 -2.84 -7.26 13.09
C THR A 41 -2.67 -6.78 11.65
N ALA A 42 -3.02 -7.61 10.65
CA ALA A 42 -2.97 -7.19 9.25
C ALA A 42 -3.84 -5.96 8.99
N GLY A 43 -5.05 -5.90 9.56
CA GLY A 43 -6.00 -4.80 9.40
C GLY A 43 -5.48 -3.50 10.00
N ILE A 44 -4.86 -3.58 11.17
CA ILE A 44 -4.20 -2.44 11.82
C ILE A 44 -3.06 -1.91 10.94
N LEU A 45 -2.20 -2.80 10.43
CA LEU A 45 -1.06 -2.42 9.58
C LEU A 45 -1.52 -1.80 8.26
N PHE A 46 -2.51 -2.40 7.58
CA PHE A 46 -3.06 -1.83 6.35
C PHE A 46 -3.78 -0.50 6.61
N THR A 47 -4.49 -0.35 7.73
CA THR A 47 -5.10 0.95 8.11
C THR A 47 -4.03 2.02 8.25
N HIS A 48 -2.96 1.71 8.97
CA HIS A 48 -1.87 2.65 9.20
C HIS A 48 -1.16 3.10 7.90
N LEU A 49 -0.99 2.20 6.94
CA LEU A 49 -0.44 2.52 5.62
C LEU A 49 -1.46 3.28 4.75
N ALA A 50 -2.72 2.85 4.76
CA ALA A 50 -3.81 3.47 3.98
C ALA A 50 -4.05 4.94 4.40
N ASP A 51 -3.91 5.25 5.69
CA ASP A 51 -4.03 6.60 6.24
C ASP A 51 -2.92 7.54 5.77
N ARG A 52 -1.74 7.00 5.44
CA ARG A 52 -0.66 7.75 4.80
C ARG A 52 -0.86 7.97 3.30
N GLY A 53 -1.98 7.52 2.76
CA GLY A 53 -2.31 7.67 1.34
C GLY A 53 -1.82 6.52 0.46
N ASP A 54 -1.32 5.44 1.05
CA ASP A 54 -0.80 4.30 0.29
C ASP A 54 -1.92 3.57 -0.48
N ALA A 55 -1.81 3.56 -1.81
CA ALA A 55 -2.87 3.07 -2.69
C ALA A 55 -3.09 1.55 -2.57
N GLN A 56 -2.02 0.77 -2.38
CA GLN A 56 -2.12 -0.69 -2.26
C GLN A 56 -2.67 -1.09 -0.89
N ALA A 57 -2.28 -0.38 0.18
CA ALA A 57 -2.85 -0.59 1.50
C ALA A 57 -4.35 -0.25 1.53
N GLN A 58 -4.77 0.84 0.86
CA GLN A 58 -6.19 1.17 0.72
C GLN A 58 -6.97 0.05 0.00
N PHE A 59 -6.39 -0.54 -1.05
CA PHE A 59 -6.98 -1.69 -1.74
C PHE A 59 -7.08 -2.92 -0.85
N ASN A 60 -6.02 -3.27 -0.11
CA ASN A 60 -6.04 -4.42 0.80
C ASN A 60 -7.02 -4.22 1.95
N LEU A 61 -7.08 -3.03 2.54
CA LEU A 61 -8.06 -2.71 3.58
C LEU A 61 -9.50 -2.78 3.04
N ALA A 62 -9.73 -2.40 1.78
CA ALA A 62 -11.02 -2.56 1.13
C ALA A 62 -11.42 -4.05 1.00
N LEU A 63 -10.49 -4.93 0.64
CA LEU A 63 -10.72 -6.37 0.60
C LEU A 63 -11.06 -6.92 1.99
N MET A 64 -10.39 -6.42 3.04
CA MET A 64 -10.66 -6.82 4.41
C MET A 64 -12.07 -6.42 4.87
N TYR A 65 -12.50 -5.18 4.58
CA TYR A 65 -13.88 -4.74 4.85
C TYR A 65 -14.91 -5.50 4.02
N HIS A 66 -14.58 -5.89 2.79
CA HIS A 66 -15.47 -6.70 1.95
C HIS A 66 -15.64 -8.13 2.51
N GLY A 67 -14.53 -8.76 2.91
CA GLY A 67 -14.52 -10.13 3.42
C GLY A 67 -14.85 -10.26 4.91
N GLY A 68 -14.85 -9.17 5.67
CA GLY A 68 -14.94 -9.21 7.14
C GLY A 68 -13.72 -9.84 7.81
N LEU A 69 -12.52 -9.65 7.23
CA LEU A 69 -11.26 -10.23 7.71
C LEU A 69 -10.59 -9.26 8.68
N GLY A 70 -10.53 -9.58 9.97
CA GLY A 70 -9.88 -8.73 10.99
C GLY A 70 -10.56 -7.39 11.27
N VAL A 71 -11.54 -7.02 10.45
CA VAL A 71 -12.43 -5.86 10.61
C VAL A 71 -13.87 -6.31 10.34
N PRO A 72 -14.89 -5.70 10.99
CA PRO A 72 -16.28 -6.00 10.67
C PRO A 72 -16.59 -5.75 9.19
N ARG A 73 -17.32 -6.67 8.58
CA ARG A 73 -17.74 -6.54 7.17
C ARG A 73 -18.50 -5.23 6.95
N ASN A 74 -18.07 -4.44 5.97
CA ASN A 74 -18.65 -3.15 5.65
C ASN A 74 -18.46 -2.82 4.16
N GLU A 75 -19.41 -3.25 3.33
CA GLU A 75 -19.44 -3.02 1.89
C GLU A 75 -19.33 -1.55 1.48
N PRO A 76 -20.11 -0.61 2.05
CA PRO A 76 -19.98 0.81 1.73
C PRO A 76 -18.56 1.34 1.94
N GLU A 77 -17.93 0.95 3.04
CA GLU A 77 -16.56 1.38 3.36
C GLU A 77 -15.53 0.74 2.43
N ALA A 78 -15.70 -0.54 2.09
CA ALA A 78 -14.87 -1.21 1.09
C ALA A 78 -14.93 -0.49 -0.27
N VAL A 79 -16.14 -0.19 -0.76
CA VAL A 79 -16.35 0.56 -2.02
C VAL A 79 -15.67 1.93 -1.98
N ARG A 80 -15.78 2.65 -0.86
CA ARG A 80 -15.12 3.94 -0.66
C ARG A 80 -13.60 3.81 -0.77
N LEU A 81 -13.02 2.78 -0.14
CA LEU A 81 -11.58 2.53 -0.18
C LEU A 81 -11.08 2.06 -1.55
N TYR A 82 -11.83 1.22 -2.28
CA TYR A 82 -11.50 0.87 -3.67
C TYR A 82 -11.42 2.12 -4.55
N HIS A 83 -12.39 3.03 -4.42
CA HIS A 83 -12.35 4.30 -5.13
C HIS A 83 -11.14 5.15 -4.74
N ARG A 84 -10.87 5.27 -3.44
CA ARG A 84 -9.70 6.03 -2.93
C ARG A 84 -8.39 5.46 -3.49
N ALA A 85 -8.23 4.13 -3.45
CA ALA A 85 -7.07 3.42 -3.97
C ALA A 85 -6.89 3.64 -5.48
N ALA A 86 -7.98 3.57 -6.25
CA ALA A 86 -7.94 3.80 -7.69
C ALA A 86 -7.55 5.25 -8.02
N TYR A 87 -8.07 6.24 -7.30
CA TYR A 87 -7.64 7.64 -7.45
C TYR A 87 -6.19 7.88 -7.03
N ALA A 88 -5.67 7.08 -6.09
CA ALA A 88 -4.27 7.11 -5.69
C ALA A 88 -3.35 6.31 -6.63
N GLY A 89 -3.86 5.76 -7.74
CA GLY A 89 -3.07 5.07 -8.76
C GLY A 89 -2.96 3.55 -8.59
N SER A 90 -3.73 2.93 -7.69
CA SER A 90 -3.75 1.47 -7.59
C SER A 90 -4.39 0.84 -8.83
N VAL A 91 -3.57 0.14 -9.62
CA VAL A 91 -4.02 -0.66 -10.78
C VAL A 91 -5.01 -1.74 -10.36
N ASN A 92 -4.73 -2.45 -9.26
CA ASN A 92 -5.62 -3.48 -8.72
C ASN A 92 -7.01 -2.91 -8.41
N ALA A 93 -7.07 -1.72 -7.81
CA ALA A 93 -8.34 -1.06 -7.51
C ALA A 93 -9.07 -0.60 -8.78
N MET A 94 -8.34 -0.07 -9.77
CA MET A 94 -8.94 0.31 -11.06
C MET A 94 -9.55 -0.90 -11.78
N GLU A 95 -8.83 -2.02 -11.86
CA GLU A 95 -9.34 -3.26 -12.44
C GLU A 95 -10.57 -3.78 -11.69
N PHE A 96 -10.52 -3.76 -10.36
CA PHE A 96 -11.65 -4.16 -9.52
C PHE A 96 -12.90 -3.31 -9.78
N LEU A 97 -12.75 -1.98 -9.93
CA LEU A 97 -13.85 -1.09 -10.25
C LEU A 97 -14.38 -1.33 -11.67
N VAL A 98 -13.52 -1.62 -12.65
CA VAL A 98 -13.97 -1.98 -14.01
C VAL A 98 -14.89 -3.19 -13.96
N VAL A 99 -14.43 -4.29 -13.36
CA VAL A 99 -15.22 -5.53 -13.26
C VAL A 99 -16.47 -5.32 -12.40
N GLY A 100 -16.32 -4.67 -11.25
CA GLY A 100 -17.42 -4.40 -10.32
C GLY A 100 -18.55 -3.59 -10.95
N TYR A 101 -18.25 -2.57 -11.74
CA TYR A 101 -19.25 -1.80 -12.48
C TYR A 101 -19.77 -2.51 -13.74
N GLN A 102 -19.00 -3.39 -14.38
CA GLN A 102 -19.47 -4.19 -15.52
C GLN A 102 -20.55 -5.20 -15.11
N GLU A 103 -20.31 -5.88 -13.99
CA GLU A 103 -21.12 -7.01 -13.53
C GLU A 103 -22.11 -6.63 -12.42
N GLY A 104 -21.89 -5.50 -11.74
CA GLY A 104 -22.68 -5.11 -10.58
C GLY A 104 -22.33 -5.90 -9.32
N TRP A 105 -21.04 -6.16 -9.09
CA TRP A 105 -20.53 -6.97 -7.98
C TRP A 105 -19.89 -6.11 -6.90
N PHE A 106 -19.54 -6.73 -5.76
CA PHE A 106 -18.78 -6.09 -4.68
C PHE A 106 -19.44 -4.85 -4.04
N GLY A 107 -20.78 -4.80 -4.07
CA GLY A 107 -21.55 -3.64 -3.58
C GLY A 107 -21.65 -2.49 -4.59
N LEU A 108 -21.16 -2.67 -5.81
CA LEU A 108 -21.30 -1.70 -6.90
C LEU A 108 -22.52 -2.03 -7.76
N PRO A 109 -23.33 -1.04 -8.16
CA PRO A 109 -24.36 -1.26 -9.15
C PRO A 109 -23.73 -1.46 -10.54
N ARG A 110 -24.40 -2.22 -11.41
CA ARG A 110 -24.00 -2.31 -12.81
C ARG A 110 -24.08 -0.94 -13.47
N ASP A 111 -22.95 -0.40 -13.91
CA ASP A 111 -22.79 0.89 -14.56
C ASP A 111 -21.69 0.82 -15.64
N PRO A 112 -22.03 0.45 -16.88
CA PRO A 112 -21.07 0.35 -17.97
C PRO A 112 -20.33 1.67 -18.27
N LYS A 113 -20.94 2.83 -17.95
CA LYS A 113 -20.29 4.13 -18.18
C LYS A 113 -19.15 4.35 -17.19
N ARG A 114 -19.36 4.01 -15.91
CA ARG A 114 -18.31 4.05 -14.89
C ARG A 114 -17.22 3.02 -15.16
N ALA A 115 -17.57 1.81 -15.60
CA ALA A 115 -16.57 0.83 -16.01
C ALA A 115 -15.68 1.38 -17.15
N ALA A 116 -16.28 1.93 -18.21
CA ALA A 116 -15.54 2.52 -19.31
C ALA A 116 -14.67 3.72 -18.90
N TYR A 117 -15.09 4.48 -17.88
CA TYR A 117 -14.27 5.53 -17.28
C TYR A 117 -12.99 4.95 -16.66
N TRP A 118 -13.12 3.94 -15.79
CA TRP A 118 -11.97 3.31 -15.13
C TRP A 118 -11.07 2.55 -16.12
N SER A 119 -11.63 1.92 -17.16
CA SER A 119 -10.82 1.29 -18.21
C SER A 119 -9.95 2.31 -18.96
N ARG A 120 -10.49 3.49 -19.25
CA ARG A 120 -9.69 4.58 -19.85
C ARG A 120 -8.64 5.13 -18.91
N ALA A 121 -8.93 5.20 -17.61
CA ALA A 121 -7.95 5.61 -16.60
C ALA A 121 -6.80 4.60 -16.51
N LEU A 122 -7.12 3.29 -16.52
CA LEU A 122 -6.13 2.22 -16.49
C LEU A 122 -5.20 2.24 -17.70
N MET A 123 -5.75 2.39 -18.91
CA MET A 123 -4.94 2.48 -20.14
C MET A 123 -3.95 3.65 -20.07
N LYS A 124 -4.41 4.83 -19.64
CA LYS A 124 -3.54 6.01 -19.48
C LYS A 124 -2.46 5.86 -18.42
N TYR A 125 -2.67 5.00 -17.43
CA TYR A 125 -1.68 4.72 -16.39
C TYR A 125 -0.57 3.78 -16.88
N GLN A 126 -0.83 3.01 -17.95
CA GLN A 126 0.10 2.03 -18.53
C GLN A 126 0.92 2.58 -19.72
N GLU A 127 0.64 3.82 -20.15
CA GLU A 127 1.40 4.57 -21.17
C GLU A 127 2.58 5.32 -20.54
#